data_AF-A0A177TN44-F1
#
_entry.id   AF-A0A177TN44-F1
#
_cell.length_a   1.000
_cell.length_b   1.000
_cell.length_c   1.000
_cell.angle_alpha   90.00
_cell.angle_beta   90.00
_cell.angle_gamma   90.00
#
_symmetry.space_group_name_H-M   'P 1'
#
loop_
_entity.id
_entity.type
_entity.pdbx_description
1 polymer ?
#
loop_
_entity_poly.entity_id
_entity_poly.type
_entity_poly.pdbx_seq_one_letter_code
_entity_poly.pdbx_strand_id
1 'polypeptide(L)'
;MQVRNTRYIAALLLGAAVASAAAAASQWPISAAKLSVQSIDGGAKQSSAFSVSSTLADAPRLSLDPDDVIRVTFTIDGDKSKHPHQVAAVLVDEAEPTVQQTFLIPVKPASGKATWSIRADRLPVQLLRHIGQTKKTAADDHLTLRLLVAGYGDEVAPASIPLAKLRFPDALTATPAGAKTTTSIRASKLSTLGFLPHREHKHTFAQPPTERMPAKTVSATAALATIALPWAFFFAVLVPVLGLQSLPFTGKGAARTAPLLVTILGFEVLALQYWLRLTLFEMLPYLVGGGAVAVFTGRTALIELRSRRTASN
;
A
#
# COMPACT_ATOMS: atom_id res chain seq x y z
N MET A 1 5.79 -60.44 11.77
CA MET A 1 6.61 -59.20 11.71
C MET A 1 5.94 -58.11 12.53
N GLN A 2 6.13 -58.02 13.85
CA GLN A 2 5.70 -56.84 14.62
C GLN A 2 6.22 -56.78 16.07
N VAL A 3 7.49 -57.06 16.37
CA VAL A 3 8.03 -56.82 17.74
C VAL A 3 9.51 -56.48 17.67
N ARG A 4 9.87 -55.25 17.32
CA ARG A 4 11.27 -54.78 17.46
C ARG A 4 11.49 -53.27 17.70
N ASN A 5 10.43 -52.45 17.75
CA ASN A 5 10.57 -50.99 17.84
C ASN A 5 10.18 -50.36 19.19
N THR A 6 9.73 -51.12 20.18
CA THR A 6 9.26 -50.56 21.47
C THR A 6 10.37 -50.29 22.50
N ARG A 7 11.61 -50.77 22.26
CA ARG A 7 12.71 -50.62 23.22
C ARG A 7 13.49 -49.29 23.09
N TYR A 8 13.43 -48.64 21.93
CA TYR A 8 14.12 -47.36 21.71
C TYR A 8 13.31 -46.15 22.17
N ILE A 9 11.98 -46.29 22.30
CA ILE A 9 11.09 -45.20 22.76
C ILE A 9 11.17 -45.06 24.29
N ALA A 10 11.34 -46.16 25.03
CA ALA A 10 11.49 -46.13 26.49
C ALA A 10 12.84 -45.55 26.96
N ALA A 11 13.91 -45.73 26.17
CA ALA A 11 15.23 -45.18 26.49
C ALA A 11 15.33 -43.66 26.22
N LEU A 12 14.54 -43.13 25.29
CA LEU A 12 14.51 -41.68 25.00
C LEU A 12 13.67 -40.89 26.04
N LEU A 13 12.69 -41.55 26.67
CA LEU A 13 11.83 -40.93 27.70
C LEU A 13 12.45 -40.94 29.11
N LEU A 14 13.44 -41.78 29.38
CA LEU A 14 14.15 -41.81 30.67
C LEU A 14 15.38 -40.88 30.71
N GLY A 15 15.84 -40.39 29.56
CA GLY A 15 16.93 -39.40 29.45
C GLY A 15 16.48 -37.94 29.57
N ALA A 16 15.18 -37.67 29.58
CA ALA A 16 14.63 -36.31 29.68
C ALA A 16 14.24 -35.89 31.12
N ALA A 17 14.46 -36.74 32.12
CA ALA A 17 14.07 -36.50 33.51
C ALA A 17 15.20 -35.99 34.42
N VAL A 18 16.39 -35.65 33.89
CA VAL A 18 17.54 -35.14 34.66
C VAL A 18 18.04 -33.80 34.12
N ALA A 19 17.13 -32.86 33.89
CA ALA A 19 17.47 -31.47 33.56
C ALA A 19 16.44 -30.48 34.11
N SER A 20 16.11 -30.56 35.39
CA SER A 20 15.47 -29.45 36.11
C SER A 20 15.71 -29.54 37.61
N ALA A 21 16.97 -29.71 38.01
CA ALA A 21 17.41 -29.21 39.32
C ALA A 21 17.66 -27.72 39.15
N ALA A 22 16.58 -26.93 39.13
CA ALA A 22 16.69 -25.50 39.36
C ALA A 22 17.25 -25.36 40.78
N ALA A 23 18.55 -25.05 40.88
CA ALA A 23 19.13 -24.58 42.12
C ALA A 23 18.21 -23.47 42.64
N ALA A 24 17.69 -23.64 43.85
CA ALA A 24 16.87 -22.63 44.51
C ALA A 24 17.78 -21.44 44.81
N ALA A 25 17.95 -20.57 43.81
CA ALA A 25 18.64 -19.31 43.98
C ALA A 25 17.89 -18.50 45.04
N SER A 26 18.65 -17.95 46.00
CA SER A 26 18.07 -17.04 46.97
C SER A 26 17.43 -15.86 46.22
N GLN A 27 16.19 -15.51 46.57
CA GLN A 27 15.47 -14.40 45.96
C GLN A 27 15.94 -13.08 46.60
N TRP A 28 15.92 -11.99 45.82
CA TRP A 28 16.25 -10.67 46.34
C TRP A 28 15.31 -10.28 47.49
N PRO A 29 15.82 -9.80 48.64
CA PRO A 29 15.02 -9.41 49.79
C PRO A 29 14.39 -8.02 49.56
N ILE A 30 13.39 -7.94 48.68
CA ILE A 30 12.69 -6.70 48.36
C ILE A 30 11.45 -6.57 49.24
N SER A 31 11.39 -5.52 50.04
CA SER A 31 10.26 -5.17 50.91
C SER A 31 9.63 -3.84 50.52
N ALA A 32 8.41 -3.60 50.97
CA ALA A 32 7.63 -2.37 50.69
C ALA A 32 7.58 -1.97 49.20
N ALA A 33 7.61 -2.97 48.31
CA ALA A 33 7.56 -2.79 46.87
C ALA A 33 6.17 -2.33 46.41
N LYS A 34 6.12 -1.13 45.84
CA LYS A 34 4.91 -0.44 45.42
C LYS A 34 5.10 0.18 44.05
N LEU A 35 4.21 -0.16 43.12
CA LEU A 35 4.00 0.52 41.85
C LEU A 35 2.78 1.41 42.00
N SER A 36 2.90 2.69 41.67
CA SER A 36 1.79 3.64 41.71
C SER A 36 1.76 4.52 40.48
N VAL A 37 0.55 4.77 40.00
CA VAL A 37 0.23 5.76 38.97
C VAL A 37 -0.44 6.93 39.68
N GLN A 38 0.17 8.10 39.57
CA GLN A 38 -0.28 9.34 40.22
C GLN A 38 -0.58 10.37 39.14
N SER A 39 -1.67 11.12 39.25
CA SER A 39 -1.85 12.32 38.45
C SER A 39 -0.75 13.34 38.80
N ILE A 40 -0.47 14.28 37.90
CA ILE A 40 0.44 15.40 38.17
C ILE A 40 0.02 16.22 39.40
N ASP A 41 -1.27 16.28 39.70
CA ASP A 41 -1.85 16.95 40.87
C ASP A 41 -1.63 16.19 42.20
N GLY A 42 -0.92 15.05 42.16
CA GLY A 42 -0.61 14.23 43.33
C GLY A 42 -1.70 13.22 43.73
N GLY A 43 -2.83 13.21 43.03
CA GLY A 43 -3.89 12.22 43.24
C GLY A 43 -3.44 10.82 42.81
N ALA A 44 -3.45 9.85 43.72
CA ALA A 44 -3.14 8.46 43.39
C ALA A 44 -4.32 7.82 42.66
N LYS A 45 -4.13 7.42 41.39
CA LYS A 45 -5.17 6.75 40.58
C LYS A 45 -5.18 5.25 40.84
N GLN A 46 -4.00 4.63 40.77
CA GLN A 46 -3.84 3.19 40.93
C GLN A 46 -2.54 2.88 41.66
N SER A 47 -2.57 1.88 42.52
CA SER A 47 -1.43 1.45 43.31
C SER A 47 -1.48 -0.05 43.53
N SER A 48 -0.46 -0.77 43.11
CA SER A 48 -0.29 -2.20 43.34
C SER A 48 1.01 -2.48 44.10
N ALA A 49 0.92 -3.33 45.11
CA ALA A 49 2.12 -3.94 45.68
C ALA A 49 2.58 -5.08 44.75
N PHE A 50 3.88 -5.31 44.65
CA PHE A 50 4.43 -6.41 43.84
C PHE A 50 5.43 -7.23 44.66
N SER A 51 5.55 -8.51 44.30
CA SER A 51 6.47 -9.46 44.92
C SER A 51 7.53 -9.89 43.90
N VAL A 52 8.69 -10.34 44.39
CA VAL A 52 9.80 -10.85 43.56
C VAL A 52 9.41 -12.11 42.79
N SER A 53 8.40 -12.84 43.26
CA SER A 53 7.88 -14.06 42.61
C SER A 53 6.82 -13.80 41.54
N SER A 54 6.54 -12.54 41.16
CA SER A 54 5.49 -12.25 40.18
C SER A 54 5.87 -12.75 38.78
N THR A 55 4.91 -13.40 38.11
CA THR A 55 5.06 -13.77 36.70
C THR A 55 4.35 -12.74 35.81
N LEU A 56 4.62 -12.77 34.50
CA LEU A 56 4.00 -11.84 33.55
C LEU A 56 2.47 -12.00 33.46
N ALA A 57 1.95 -13.18 33.83
CA ALA A 57 0.51 -13.44 33.91
C ALA A 57 -0.14 -12.72 35.11
N ASP A 58 0.61 -12.53 36.19
CA ASP A 58 0.15 -11.88 37.42
C ASP A 58 0.29 -10.35 37.36
N ALA A 59 0.96 -9.83 36.31
CA ALA A 59 1.24 -8.40 36.17
C ALA A 59 -0.05 -7.61 35.91
N PRO A 60 -0.40 -6.62 36.77
CA PRO A 60 -1.59 -5.81 36.59
C PRO A 60 -1.51 -4.97 35.33
N ARG A 61 -2.67 -4.71 34.72
CA ARG A 61 -2.82 -3.80 33.58
C ARG A 61 -3.14 -2.40 34.11
N LEU A 62 -2.27 -1.44 33.80
CA LEU A 62 -2.40 -0.05 34.24
C LEU A 62 -2.69 0.83 33.03
N SER A 63 -3.83 1.52 33.06
CA SER A 63 -4.16 2.54 32.08
C SER A 63 -3.58 3.87 32.51
N LEU A 64 -2.86 4.53 31.61
CA LEU A 64 -2.22 5.81 31.84
C LEU A 64 -2.95 6.91 31.10
N ASP A 65 -2.98 8.11 31.69
CA ASP A 65 -3.32 9.36 31.04
C ASP A 65 -2.05 10.17 30.68
N PRO A 66 -2.14 11.20 29.82
CA PRO A 66 -0.97 11.95 29.35
C PRO A 66 -0.09 12.54 30.46
N ASP A 67 -0.72 13.05 31.51
CA ASP A 67 -0.05 13.74 32.62
C ASP A 67 0.28 12.81 33.80
N ASP A 68 0.04 11.51 33.67
CA ASP A 68 0.28 10.56 34.76
C ASP A 68 1.77 10.32 35.01
N VAL A 69 2.11 10.21 36.29
CA VAL A 69 3.43 9.88 36.81
C VAL A 69 3.44 8.44 37.28
N ILE A 70 4.24 7.62 36.60
CA ILE A 70 4.54 6.25 37.00
C ILE A 70 5.63 6.32 38.06
N ARG A 71 5.36 5.78 39.25
CA ARG A 71 6.31 5.75 40.37
C ARG A 71 6.48 4.33 40.90
N VAL A 72 7.72 3.85 40.92
CA VAL A 72 8.13 2.61 41.55
C VAL A 72 8.92 2.94 42.80
N THR A 73 8.54 2.37 43.94
CA THR A 73 9.25 2.51 45.21
C THR A 73 9.41 1.13 45.82
N PHE A 74 10.60 0.81 46.29
CA PHE A 74 10.86 -0.43 47.02
C PHE A 74 12.02 -0.20 47.98
N THR A 75 12.14 -1.09 48.95
CA THR A 75 13.24 -1.15 49.90
C THR A 75 13.92 -2.50 49.76
N ILE A 76 15.24 -2.52 49.82
CA ILE A 76 16.02 -3.76 49.83
C ILE A 76 16.49 -3.97 51.26
N ASP A 77 16.04 -5.06 51.86
CA ASP A 77 16.41 -5.42 53.23
C ASP A 77 17.78 -6.09 53.26
N GLY A 78 18.61 -5.71 54.23
CA GLY A 78 19.94 -6.30 54.43
C GLY A 78 21.05 -5.27 54.55
N ASP A 79 22.26 -5.77 54.78
CA ASP A 79 23.46 -4.95 54.95
C ASP A 79 23.92 -4.31 53.63
N LYS A 80 24.73 -3.25 53.75
CA LYS A 80 25.28 -2.51 52.61
C LYS A 80 25.98 -3.39 51.57
N SER A 81 26.62 -4.47 52.02
CA SER A 81 27.31 -5.45 51.17
C SER A 81 26.36 -6.29 50.31
N LYS A 82 25.08 -6.39 50.69
CA LYS A 82 24.04 -7.14 49.97
C LYS A 82 23.16 -6.26 49.10
N HIS A 83 23.43 -4.95 49.03
CA HIS A 83 22.72 -4.09 48.09
C HIS A 83 23.10 -4.45 46.64
N PRO A 84 22.14 -4.47 45.72
CA PRO A 84 22.41 -4.71 44.31
C PRO A 84 23.30 -3.60 43.74
N HIS A 85 24.22 -4.00 42.88
CA HIS A 85 25.10 -3.08 42.18
C HIS A 85 24.37 -2.32 41.08
N GLN A 86 23.41 -2.97 40.42
CA GLN A 86 22.61 -2.39 39.36
C GLN A 86 21.13 -2.66 39.59
N VAL A 87 20.35 -1.59 39.60
CA VAL A 87 18.90 -1.66 39.58
C VAL A 87 18.38 -0.77 38.47
N ALA A 88 17.50 -1.33 37.63
CA ALA A 88 16.94 -0.61 36.52
C ALA A 88 15.46 -0.91 36.31
N ALA A 89 14.67 0.13 36.03
CA ALA A 89 13.36 -0.02 35.45
C ALA A 89 13.52 -0.10 33.93
N VAL A 90 12.99 -1.16 33.31
CA VAL A 90 13.04 -1.36 31.87
C VAL A 90 11.63 -1.45 31.32
N LEU A 91 11.34 -0.58 30.36
CA LEU A 91 10.15 -0.69 29.52
C LEU A 91 10.53 -1.53 28.31
N VAL A 92 9.84 -2.65 28.10
CA VAL A 92 10.09 -3.57 26.99
C VAL A 92 8.79 -3.76 26.22
N ASP A 93 8.87 -3.71 24.91
CA ASP A 93 7.78 -4.19 24.05
C ASP A 93 7.88 -5.72 23.93
N GLU A 94 6.86 -6.44 24.39
CA GLU A 94 6.81 -7.92 24.35
C GLU A 94 6.68 -8.46 22.91
N ALA A 95 6.17 -7.66 21.96
CA ALA A 95 6.12 -8.06 20.56
C ALA A 95 7.48 -7.88 19.87
N GLU A 96 8.23 -6.84 20.25
CA GLU A 96 9.57 -6.52 19.73
C GLU A 96 10.56 -6.26 20.86
N PRO A 97 11.16 -7.31 21.46
CA PRO A 97 12.01 -7.18 22.65
C PRO A 97 13.30 -6.38 22.42
N THR A 98 13.66 -6.11 21.16
CA THR A 98 14.76 -5.19 20.81
C THR A 98 14.46 -3.73 21.14
N VAL A 99 13.17 -3.37 21.23
CA VAL A 99 12.75 -2.02 21.61
C VAL A 99 12.56 -1.98 23.11
N GLN A 100 13.59 -1.47 23.78
CA GLN A 100 13.61 -1.35 25.23
C GLN A 100 14.18 0.00 25.65
N GLN A 101 13.62 0.55 26.71
CA GLN A 101 14.13 1.75 27.36
C GLN A 101 14.46 1.44 28.80
N THR A 102 15.72 1.69 29.17
CA THR A 102 16.26 1.41 30.50
C THR A 102 16.43 2.69 31.30
N PHE A 103 16.01 2.68 32.55
CA PHE A 103 16.19 3.75 33.52
C PHE A 103 16.89 3.22 34.75
N LEU A 104 18.04 3.79 35.10
CA LEU A 104 18.79 3.41 36.29
C LEU A 104 18.11 3.97 37.53
N ILE A 105 18.01 3.13 38.57
CA ILE A 105 17.38 3.50 39.84
C ILE A 105 18.47 3.56 40.91
N PRO A 106 18.74 4.74 41.51
CA PRO A 106 19.69 4.82 42.61
C PRO A 106 19.11 4.21 43.88
N VAL A 107 19.86 3.30 44.50
CA VAL A 107 19.54 2.72 45.81
C VAL A 107 20.28 3.51 46.89
N LYS A 108 19.57 4.00 47.91
CA LYS A 108 20.20 4.74 49.01
C LYS A 108 21.02 3.79 49.90
N PRO A 109 22.34 3.97 50.05
CA PRO A 109 23.18 3.04 50.81
C PRO A 109 22.86 2.94 52.30
N ALA A 110 22.21 3.96 52.88
CA ALA A 110 21.90 3.99 54.31
C ALA A 110 20.59 3.29 54.66
N SER A 111 19.64 3.20 53.73
CA SER A 111 18.27 2.73 54.01
C SER A 111 17.77 1.65 53.06
N GLY A 112 18.55 1.25 52.06
CA GLY A 112 18.13 0.32 51.00
C GLY A 112 16.95 0.81 50.14
N LYS A 113 16.50 2.05 50.32
CA LYS A 113 15.30 2.59 49.67
C LYS A 113 15.64 3.11 48.29
N ALA A 114 14.83 2.69 47.31
CA ALA A 114 14.94 3.10 45.92
C ALA A 114 13.61 3.69 45.45
N THR A 115 13.70 4.74 44.64
CA THR A 115 12.52 5.41 44.09
C THR A 115 12.82 5.86 42.68
N TRP A 116 11.96 5.48 41.75
CA TRP A 116 11.98 5.91 40.37
C TRP A 116 10.63 6.49 40.01
N SER A 117 10.63 7.62 39.31
CA SER A 117 9.41 8.24 38.81
C SER A 117 9.63 8.87 37.45
N ILE A 118 8.70 8.64 36.53
CA ILE A 118 8.67 9.27 35.22
C ILE A 118 7.24 9.64 34.84
N ARG A 119 7.08 10.78 34.16
CA ARG A 119 5.79 11.17 33.59
C ARG A 119 5.60 10.51 32.23
N ALA A 120 4.37 10.10 31.93
CA ALA A 120 4.03 9.41 30.68
C ALA A 120 4.35 10.25 29.44
N ASP A 121 4.09 11.57 29.46
CA ASP A 121 4.45 12.54 28.42
C ASP A 121 5.98 12.71 28.22
N ARG A 122 6.79 12.45 29.25
CA ARG A 122 8.25 12.61 29.25
C ARG A 122 9.00 11.34 28.86
N LEU A 123 8.28 10.28 28.53
CA LEU A 123 8.91 9.11 27.95
C LEU A 123 9.58 9.48 26.61
N PRO A 124 10.68 8.78 26.24
CA PRO A 124 11.35 9.06 24.98
C PRO A 124 10.37 9.01 23.80
N VAL A 125 10.37 10.06 22.98
CA VAL A 125 9.46 10.21 21.83
C VAL A 125 9.55 9.02 20.87
N GLN A 126 10.74 8.40 20.76
CA GLN A 126 10.95 7.22 19.93
C GLN A 126 10.16 6.00 20.43
N LEU A 127 10.10 5.81 21.75
CA LEU A 127 9.33 4.74 22.38
C LEU A 127 7.83 5.01 22.22
N LEU A 128 7.36 6.22 22.53
CA LEU A 128 5.95 6.59 22.37
C LEU A 128 5.44 6.46 20.93
N ARG A 129 6.29 6.81 19.94
CA ARG A 129 5.94 6.68 18.53
C ARG A 129 5.96 5.22 18.06
N HIS A 130 6.91 4.41 18.53
CA HIS A 130 6.94 2.98 18.24
C HIS A 130 5.66 2.29 18.74
N ILE A 131 5.25 2.58 19.99
CA ILE A 131 3.98 2.10 20.56
C ILE A 131 2.78 2.52 19.70
N GLY A 132 2.75 3.77 19.23
CA GLY A 132 1.68 4.25 18.35
C GLY A 132 1.60 3.57 16.99
N GLN A 133 2.71 3.03 16.48
CA GLN A 133 2.78 2.33 15.19
C GLN A 133 2.47 0.84 15.32
N THR A 134 2.89 0.20 16.41
CA THR A 134 2.63 -1.23 16.68
C THR A 134 1.22 -1.47 17.20
N LYS A 135 0.55 -0.43 17.72
CA LYS A 135 -0.85 -0.47 18.17
C LYS A 135 -1.82 -0.72 17.00
N LYS A 136 -2.14 -1.99 16.76
CA LYS A 136 -3.12 -2.42 15.74
C LYS A 136 -4.58 -2.30 16.22
N THR A 137 -4.79 -2.42 17.53
CA THR A 137 -6.12 -2.31 18.19
C THR A 137 -5.98 -1.54 19.51
N ALA A 138 -7.03 -0.83 19.95
CA ALA A 138 -7.01 -0.05 21.19
C ALA A 138 -6.80 -0.86 22.50
N ALA A 139 -6.83 -2.19 22.42
CA ALA A 139 -6.74 -3.14 23.54
C ALA A 139 -5.43 -3.95 23.59
N ASP A 140 -4.50 -3.67 22.68
CA ASP A 140 -3.24 -4.41 22.57
C ASP A 140 -2.19 -3.78 23.51
N ASP A 141 -2.04 -4.40 24.68
CA ASP A 141 -1.10 -4.01 25.73
C ASP A 141 0.25 -4.73 25.54
N HIS A 142 1.12 -4.19 24.67
CA HIS A 142 2.42 -4.82 24.36
C HIS A 142 3.58 -4.31 25.22
N LEU A 143 3.43 -3.17 25.92
CA LEU A 143 4.53 -2.62 26.74
C LEU A 143 4.47 -3.12 28.18
N THR A 144 5.52 -3.81 28.61
CA THR A 144 5.69 -4.27 29.99
C THR A 144 6.75 -3.44 30.70
N LEU A 145 6.43 -2.98 31.92
CA LEU A 145 7.40 -2.44 32.86
C LEU A 145 8.01 -3.58 33.68
N ARG A 146 9.33 -3.71 33.64
CA ARG A 146 10.10 -4.72 34.37
C ARG A 146 11.11 -4.05 35.29
N LEU A 147 11.37 -4.65 36.44
CA LEU A 147 12.45 -4.29 37.33
C LEU A 147 13.58 -5.30 37.19
N LEU A 148 14.75 -4.83 36.77
CA LEU A 148 15.97 -5.62 36.75
C LEU A 148 16.78 -5.31 38.00
N VAL A 149 17.13 -6.36 38.74
CA VAL A 149 17.96 -6.28 39.95
C VAL A 149 19.12 -7.25 39.79
N ALA A 150 20.34 -6.71 39.85
CA ALA A 150 21.56 -7.48 39.74
C ALA A 150 22.63 -6.95 40.71
N GLY A 151 23.42 -7.87 41.25
CA GLY A 151 24.54 -7.56 42.14
C GLY A 151 25.73 -8.43 41.82
N TYR A 152 26.85 -8.13 42.48
CA TYR A 152 28.04 -8.96 42.44
C TYR A 152 27.95 -10.02 43.54
N GLY A 153 28.30 -11.26 43.22
CA GLY A 153 28.31 -12.39 44.14
C GLY A 153 27.41 -13.53 43.66
N ASP A 154 27.85 -14.76 43.87
CA ASP A 154 27.14 -15.98 43.46
C ASP A 154 25.99 -16.37 44.41
N GLU A 155 25.78 -15.57 45.47
CA GLU A 155 24.77 -15.85 46.51
C GLU A 155 23.32 -15.60 46.03
N VAL A 156 23.11 -14.59 45.18
CA VAL A 156 21.78 -14.14 44.74
C VAL A 156 21.74 -14.03 43.22
N ALA A 157 20.86 -14.79 42.57
CA ALA A 157 20.72 -14.74 41.12
C ALA A 157 20.12 -13.40 40.65
N PRO A 158 20.52 -12.88 39.47
CA PRO A 158 19.90 -11.69 38.90
C PRO A 158 18.40 -11.93 38.66
N ALA A 159 17.57 -10.97 39.06
CA ALA A 159 16.13 -11.07 38.94
C ALA A 159 15.58 -10.08 37.91
N SER A 160 14.65 -10.56 37.09
CA SER A 160 13.84 -9.75 36.18
C SER A 160 12.37 -9.87 36.59
N ILE A 161 11.87 -8.88 37.32
CA ILE A 161 10.53 -8.92 37.90
C ILE A 161 9.56 -8.11 37.02
N PRO A 162 8.55 -8.72 36.38
CA PRO A 162 7.52 -7.98 35.66
C PRO A 162 6.61 -7.25 36.66
N LEU A 163 6.48 -5.94 36.49
CA LEU A 163 5.72 -5.08 37.41
C LEU A 163 4.29 -4.82 36.92
N ALA A 164 4.12 -4.43 35.66
CA ALA A 164 2.83 -4.11 35.07
C ALA A 164 2.87 -4.07 33.55
N LYS A 165 1.71 -4.26 32.94
CA LYS A 165 1.46 -3.95 31.52
C LYS A 165 0.86 -2.56 31.41
N LEU A 166 1.48 -1.69 30.63
CA LEU A 166 1.12 -0.29 30.53
C LEU A 166 0.32 -0.02 29.27
N ARG A 167 -0.84 0.62 29.44
CA ARG A 167 -1.70 1.07 28.33
C ARG A 167 -1.62 2.58 28.19
N PHE A 168 -1.16 3.03 27.04
CA PHE A 168 -1.02 4.46 26.73
C PHE A 168 -2.25 5.01 25.99
N PRO A 169 -2.64 6.26 26.27
CA PRO A 169 -3.76 6.92 25.61
C PRO A 169 -3.36 7.34 24.21
N ASP A 170 -4.34 7.38 23.29
CA ASP A 170 -4.09 7.73 21.88
C ASP A 170 -3.47 9.13 21.73
N ALA A 171 -3.78 10.06 22.62
CA ALA A 171 -3.20 11.40 22.62
C ALA A 171 -1.66 11.42 22.73
N LEU A 172 -1.07 10.47 23.47
CA LEU A 172 0.40 10.36 23.62
C LEU A 172 1.05 9.57 22.48
N THR A 173 0.31 8.64 21.90
CA THR A 173 0.83 7.72 20.86
C THR A 173 0.47 8.15 19.44
N ALA A 174 -0.38 9.18 19.29
CA ALA A 174 -0.81 9.69 17.99
C ALA A 174 0.40 10.19 17.20
N THR A 175 0.71 9.48 16.11
CA THR A 175 1.63 9.98 15.11
C THR A 175 0.83 10.89 14.18
N PRO A 176 1.16 12.20 14.07
CA PRO A 176 0.43 13.09 13.17
C PRO A 176 0.47 12.53 11.75
N ALA A 177 -0.67 12.55 11.06
CA ALA A 177 -0.75 12.14 9.66
C ALA A 177 0.18 13.04 8.82
N GLY A 178 1.29 12.48 8.32
CA GLY A 178 2.33 13.21 7.61
C GLY A 178 3.59 13.53 8.41
N ALA A 179 3.65 13.17 9.70
CA ALA A 179 4.90 13.18 10.44
C ALA A 179 5.85 12.17 9.81
N LYS A 180 6.85 12.66 9.06
CA LYS A 180 7.99 11.85 8.61
C LYS A 180 8.49 11.11 9.84
N THR A 181 8.53 9.78 9.78
CA THR A 181 9.22 8.95 10.77
C THR A 181 10.56 9.63 11.02
N THR A 182 10.74 10.26 12.20
CA THR A 182 12.05 10.84 12.52
C THR A 182 12.94 9.65 12.76
N THR A 183 13.48 9.14 11.67
CA THR A 183 14.48 8.10 11.63
C THR A 183 15.53 8.55 12.63
N SER A 184 15.94 7.66 13.54
CA SER A 184 16.96 8.01 14.54
C SER A 184 18.15 8.68 13.84
N ILE A 185 18.88 9.58 14.52
CA ILE A 185 20.06 10.25 13.92
C ILE A 185 21.00 9.21 13.29
N ARG A 186 21.10 8.03 13.91
CA ARG A 186 21.83 6.89 13.37
C ARG A 186 21.23 6.42 12.04
N ALA A 187 19.93 6.16 11.99
CA ALA A 187 19.28 5.64 10.80
C ALA A 187 19.22 6.67 9.66
N SER A 188 19.11 7.98 9.95
CA SER A 188 19.24 9.04 8.95
C SER A 188 20.68 9.17 8.42
N LYS A 189 21.68 9.00 9.28
CA LYS A 189 23.08 8.90 8.81
C LYS A 189 23.32 7.63 8.00
N LEU A 190 22.70 6.51 8.36
CA LEU A 190 22.84 5.23 7.66
C LEU A 190 22.28 5.31 6.25
N SER A 191 21.15 6.01 6.06
CA SER A 191 20.62 6.31 4.72
C SER A 191 21.50 7.30 3.95
N THR A 192 21.95 8.39 4.59
CA THR A 192 22.81 9.42 3.96
C THR A 192 24.15 8.84 3.49
N LEU A 193 24.71 7.89 4.24
CA LEU A 193 25.96 7.21 3.91
C LEU A 193 25.77 6.01 2.95
N GLY A 194 24.54 5.73 2.51
CA GLY A 194 24.27 4.69 1.50
C GLY A 194 24.32 3.25 2.01
N PHE A 195 24.22 3.02 3.33
CA PHE A 195 24.18 1.67 3.92
C PHE A 195 22.79 1.02 3.88
N LEU A 196 21.75 1.78 3.50
CA LEU A 196 20.42 1.23 3.23
C LEU A 196 20.28 0.90 1.74
N PRO A 197 19.52 -0.16 1.40
CA PRO A 197 19.15 -0.40 0.02
C PRO A 197 18.34 0.78 -0.52
N HIS A 198 18.64 1.20 -1.75
CA HIS A 198 17.85 2.21 -2.44
C HIS A 198 16.49 1.63 -2.79
N ARG A 199 15.45 2.47 -2.74
CA ARG A 199 14.13 2.06 -3.24
C ARG A 199 14.20 1.77 -4.73
N GLU A 200 13.49 0.74 -5.15
CA GLU A 200 13.35 0.43 -6.57
C GLU A 200 12.60 1.59 -7.27
N HIS A 201 13.19 2.11 -8.35
CA HIS A 201 12.55 3.11 -9.20
C HIS A 201 11.96 2.42 -10.43
N LYS A 202 10.64 2.53 -10.63
CA LYS A 202 9.94 1.96 -11.78
C LYS A 202 9.60 3.05 -12.78
N HIS A 203 9.92 2.83 -14.06
CA HIS A 203 9.51 3.72 -15.13
C HIS A 203 8.03 3.53 -15.44
N THR A 204 7.23 4.60 -15.37
CA THR A 204 5.82 4.59 -15.75
C THR A 204 5.69 5.07 -17.19
N PHE A 205 5.33 4.15 -18.09
CA PHE A 205 5.06 4.49 -19.49
C PHE A 205 3.75 5.28 -19.63
N ALA A 206 3.67 6.11 -20.67
CA ALA A 206 2.43 6.77 -21.04
C ALA A 206 1.37 5.71 -21.39
N GLN A 207 0.14 5.93 -20.93
CA GLN A 207 -0.99 5.09 -21.31
C GLN A 207 -1.22 5.16 -22.83
N PRO A 208 -1.28 4.02 -23.53
CA PRO A 208 -1.53 4.02 -24.96
C PRO A 208 -2.94 4.59 -25.24
N PRO A 209 -3.13 5.33 -26.36
CA PRO A 209 -4.44 5.87 -26.71
C PRO A 209 -5.55 4.83 -26.80
N THR A 210 -5.20 3.58 -27.11
CA THR A 210 -6.13 2.43 -27.19
C THR A 210 -6.90 2.19 -25.89
N GLU A 211 -6.31 2.47 -24.73
CA GLU A 211 -6.99 2.33 -23.43
C GLU A 211 -7.98 3.47 -23.16
N ARG A 212 -7.81 4.60 -23.85
CA ARG A 212 -8.69 5.77 -23.74
C ARG A 212 -9.82 5.78 -24.77
N MET A 213 -9.79 4.86 -25.75
CA MET A 213 -10.79 4.81 -26.81
C MET A 213 -12.15 4.31 -26.27
N PRO A 214 -13.28 4.86 -26.77
CA PRO A 214 -14.60 4.37 -26.43
C PRO A 214 -14.81 2.92 -26.92
N ALA A 215 -15.83 2.25 -26.36
CA ALA A 215 -16.17 0.89 -26.74
C ALA A 215 -16.39 0.76 -28.26
N LYS A 216 -15.94 -0.36 -28.83
CA LYS A 216 -16.00 -0.63 -30.28
C LYS A 216 -17.42 -0.58 -30.83
N THR A 217 -18.40 -1.03 -30.05
CA THR A 217 -19.83 -1.01 -30.41
C THR A 217 -20.36 0.41 -30.55
N VAL A 218 -20.05 1.29 -29.61
CA VAL A 218 -20.45 2.70 -29.65
C VAL A 218 -19.84 3.39 -30.86
N SER A 219 -18.56 3.18 -31.09
CA SER A 219 -17.85 3.74 -32.25
C SER A 219 -18.41 3.24 -33.59
N ALA A 220 -18.73 1.94 -33.68
CA ALA A 220 -19.30 1.34 -34.89
C ALA A 220 -20.71 1.86 -35.18
N THR A 221 -21.58 1.94 -34.17
CA THR A 221 -22.93 2.49 -34.32
C THR A 221 -22.88 3.96 -34.72
N ALA A 222 -22.00 4.76 -34.11
CA ALA A 222 -21.84 6.16 -34.48
C ALA A 222 -21.36 6.31 -35.94
N ALA A 223 -20.35 5.54 -36.35
CA ALA A 223 -19.84 5.56 -37.72
C ALA A 223 -20.92 5.16 -38.74
N LEU A 224 -21.69 4.10 -38.45
CA LEU A 224 -22.80 3.68 -39.30
C LEU A 224 -23.89 4.74 -39.40
N ALA A 225 -24.26 5.38 -38.28
CA ALA A 225 -25.25 6.44 -38.29
C ALA A 225 -24.78 7.66 -39.11
N THR A 226 -23.52 8.09 -38.94
CA THR A 226 -22.95 9.23 -39.68
C THR A 226 -22.91 8.97 -41.19
N ILE A 227 -22.65 7.74 -41.61
CA ILE A 227 -22.68 7.38 -43.04
C ILE A 227 -24.13 7.23 -43.51
N ALA A 228 -24.95 6.43 -42.84
CA ALA A 228 -26.26 6.05 -43.35
C ALA A 228 -27.27 7.22 -43.36
N LEU A 229 -27.26 8.09 -42.34
CA LEU A 229 -28.31 9.12 -42.19
C LEU A 229 -28.31 10.16 -43.33
N PRO A 230 -27.17 10.78 -43.72
CA PRO A 230 -27.16 11.72 -44.85
C PRO A 230 -27.57 11.07 -46.16
N TRP A 231 -27.11 9.86 -46.44
CA TRP A 231 -27.46 9.12 -47.67
C TRP A 231 -28.94 8.70 -47.68
N ALA A 232 -29.48 8.22 -46.55
CA ALA A 232 -30.89 7.87 -46.43
C ALA A 232 -31.78 9.09 -46.64
N PHE A 233 -31.42 10.24 -46.05
CA PHE A 233 -32.13 11.50 -46.27
C PHE A 233 -32.05 11.95 -47.74
N PHE A 234 -30.85 11.89 -48.33
CA PHE A 234 -30.64 12.20 -49.74
C PHE A 234 -31.52 11.35 -50.64
N PHE A 235 -31.57 10.03 -50.45
CA PHE A 235 -32.42 9.16 -51.26
C PHE A 235 -33.92 9.38 -50.97
N ALA A 236 -34.32 9.59 -49.72
CA ALA A 236 -35.73 9.81 -49.38
C ALA A 236 -36.30 11.11 -49.98
N VAL A 237 -35.50 12.18 -50.01
CA VAL A 237 -35.96 13.50 -50.47
C VAL A 237 -35.63 13.73 -51.94
N LEU A 238 -34.43 13.41 -52.39
CA LEU A 238 -33.97 13.77 -53.72
C LEU A 238 -34.51 12.83 -54.79
N VAL A 239 -34.72 11.54 -54.49
CA VAL A 239 -35.19 10.56 -55.50
C VAL A 239 -36.59 10.91 -56.03
N PRO A 240 -37.57 11.24 -55.17
CA PRO A 240 -38.89 11.68 -55.63
C PRO A 240 -38.85 13.04 -56.35
N VAL A 241 -38.02 13.99 -55.88
CA VAL A 241 -37.94 15.34 -56.44
C VAL A 241 -37.27 15.38 -57.81
N LEU A 242 -36.22 14.59 -58.04
CA LEU A 242 -35.51 14.55 -59.32
C LEU A 242 -36.19 13.68 -60.38
N GLY A 243 -37.21 12.88 -60.01
CA GLY A 243 -37.91 12.03 -60.98
C GLY A 243 -36.95 11.13 -61.75
N LEU A 244 -36.16 10.32 -61.03
CA LEU A 244 -35.14 9.39 -61.59
C LEU A 244 -35.68 8.37 -62.60
N GLN A 245 -37.00 8.32 -62.79
CA GLN A 245 -37.69 7.58 -63.84
C GLN A 245 -37.35 8.08 -65.26
N SER A 246 -36.78 9.28 -65.38
CA SER A 246 -36.33 9.90 -66.64
C SER A 246 -34.84 9.69 -66.93
N LEU A 247 -34.11 8.95 -66.10
CA LEU A 247 -32.68 8.72 -66.31
C LEU A 247 -32.45 7.95 -67.64
N PRO A 248 -31.48 8.36 -68.46
CA PRO A 248 -31.27 7.83 -69.80
C PRO A 248 -30.60 6.44 -69.82
N PHE A 249 -30.74 5.63 -68.76
CA PHE A 249 -30.15 4.28 -68.70
C PHE A 249 -30.82 3.31 -69.68
N THR A 250 -32.08 3.54 -70.03
CA THR A 250 -32.91 2.64 -70.86
C THR A 250 -33.41 3.28 -72.16
N GLY A 251 -32.99 4.52 -72.46
CA GLY A 251 -33.46 5.30 -73.60
C GLY A 251 -32.51 5.33 -74.80
N LYS A 252 -32.95 5.96 -75.90
CA LYS A 252 -32.20 6.13 -77.17
C LYS A 252 -30.83 6.85 -77.04
N GLY A 253 -30.40 7.26 -75.85
CA GLY A 253 -29.13 7.95 -75.56
C GLY A 253 -28.17 7.20 -74.65
N ALA A 254 -28.58 6.03 -74.13
CA ALA A 254 -27.83 5.23 -73.18
C ALA A 254 -26.43 4.84 -73.71
N ALA A 255 -26.32 4.56 -75.02
CA ALA A 255 -25.07 4.11 -75.63
C ALA A 255 -23.93 5.13 -75.53
N ARG A 256 -24.23 6.43 -75.51
CA ARG A 256 -23.22 7.51 -75.41
C ARG A 256 -22.99 7.97 -73.96
N THR A 257 -23.97 7.80 -73.07
CA THR A 257 -23.89 8.20 -71.66
C THR A 257 -23.35 7.10 -70.74
N ALA A 258 -23.61 5.83 -71.03
CA ALA A 258 -23.10 4.68 -70.28
C ALA A 258 -21.56 4.65 -70.14
N PRO A 259 -20.75 4.85 -71.19
CA PRO A 259 -19.30 4.83 -71.04
C PRO A 259 -18.79 5.97 -70.14
N LEU A 260 -19.43 7.14 -70.15
CA LEU A 260 -19.11 8.22 -69.20
C LEU A 260 -19.35 7.76 -67.75
N LEU A 261 -20.51 7.15 -67.47
CA LEU A 261 -20.83 6.66 -66.13
C LEU A 261 -19.89 5.54 -65.67
N VAL A 262 -19.51 4.63 -66.56
CA VAL A 262 -18.51 3.60 -66.28
C VAL A 262 -17.16 4.24 -65.93
N THR A 263 -16.74 5.28 -66.66
CA THR A 263 -15.48 5.98 -66.34
C THR A 263 -15.53 6.72 -64.99
N ILE A 264 -16.66 7.35 -64.65
CA ILE A 264 -16.86 7.96 -63.32
C ILE A 264 -16.80 6.90 -62.22
N LEU A 265 -17.49 5.77 -62.40
CA LEU A 265 -17.44 4.65 -61.45
C LEU A 265 -16.02 4.08 -61.33
N GLY A 266 -15.28 3.98 -62.44
CA GLY A 266 -13.88 3.57 -62.46
C GLY A 266 -12.98 4.48 -61.63
N PHE A 267 -13.23 5.80 -61.63
CA PHE A 267 -12.51 6.73 -60.76
C PHE A 267 -12.82 6.54 -59.28
N GLU A 268 -14.06 6.25 -58.92
CA GLU A 268 -14.42 5.94 -57.53
C GLU A 268 -13.74 4.66 -57.03
N VAL A 269 -13.68 3.63 -57.89
CA VAL A 269 -12.94 2.40 -57.58
C VAL A 269 -11.44 2.67 -57.45
N LEU A 270 -10.86 3.49 -58.33
CA LEU A 270 -9.45 3.89 -58.25
C LEU A 270 -9.16 4.67 -56.95
N ALA A 271 -10.06 5.56 -56.54
CA ALA A 271 -9.96 6.29 -55.28
C ALA A 271 -10.03 5.35 -54.06
N LEU A 272 -10.90 4.35 -54.09
CA LEU A 272 -10.98 3.31 -53.05
C LEU A 272 -9.72 2.44 -53.01
N GLN A 273 -9.17 2.08 -54.18
CA GLN A 273 -7.94 1.30 -54.26
C GLN A 273 -6.72 2.10 -53.77
N TYR A 274 -6.70 3.42 -54.02
CA TYR A 274 -5.73 4.35 -53.44
C TYR A 274 -5.83 4.39 -51.91
N TRP A 275 -7.04 4.52 -51.37
CA TRP A 275 -7.24 4.52 -49.92
C TRP A 275 -6.79 3.21 -49.26
N LEU A 276 -6.94 2.07 -49.95
CA LEU A 276 -6.58 0.77 -49.40
C LEU A 276 -5.08 0.43 -49.53
N ARG A 277 -4.47 0.65 -50.70
CA ARG A 277 -3.17 0.03 -51.03
C ARG A 277 -2.25 0.83 -51.96
N LEU A 278 -2.76 1.62 -52.91
CA LEU A 278 -1.88 2.26 -53.91
C LEU A 278 -1.15 3.47 -53.32
N THR A 279 0.11 3.64 -53.70
CA THR A 279 0.84 4.89 -53.44
C THR A 279 0.48 5.96 -54.47
N LEU A 280 0.80 7.22 -54.17
CA LEU A 280 0.48 8.35 -55.05
C LEU A 280 1.06 8.21 -56.46
N PHE A 281 2.32 7.78 -56.56
CA PHE A 281 3.01 7.66 -57.86
C PHE A 281 2.51 6.48 -58.70
N GLU A 282 2.00 5.43 -58.06
CA GLU A 282 1.35 4.31 -58.75
C GLU A 282 -0.04 4.69 -59.27
N MET A 283 -0.79 5.51 -58.52
CA MET A 283 -2.11 5.99 -58.93
C MET A 283 -2.02 6.98 -60.10
N LEU A 284 -0.97 7.82 -60.12
CA LEU A 284 -0.79 8.89 -61.10
C LEU A 284 -0.95 8.46 -62.58
N PRO A 285 -0.28 7.40 -63.08
CA PRO A 285 -0.48 6.94 -64.46
C PRO A 285 -1.91 6.46 -64.73
N TYR A 286 -2.57 5.79 -63.78
CA TYR A 286 -3.96 5.38 -63.92
C TYR A 286 -4.91 6.58 -63.95
N LEU A 287 -4.61 7.63 -63.17
CA LEU A 287 -5.38 8.87 -63.17
C LEU A 287 -5.21 9.64 -64.48
N VAL A 288 -3.99 9.75 -65.00
CA VAL A 288 -3.72 10.37 -66.31
C VAL A 288 -4.39 9.59 -67.44
N GLY A 289 -4.21 8.27 -67.47
CA GLY A 289 -4.81 7.40 -68.49
C GLY A 289 -6.34 7.39 -68.42
N GLY A 290 -6.91 7.16 -67.24
CA GLY A 290 -8.35 7.23 -66.99
C GLY A 290 -8.93 8.61 -67.27
N GLY A 291 -8.18 9.68 -66.98
CA GLY A 291 -8.53 11.07 -67.26
C GLY A 291 -8.69 11.34 -68.74
N ALA A 292 -7.73 10.89 -69.55
CA ALA A 292 -7.84 10.99 -71.01
C ALA A 292 -9.10 10.27 -71.51
N VAL A 293 -9.36 9.04 -71.06
CA VAL A 293 -10.56 8.27 -71.43
C VAL A 293 -11.84 9.00 -71.03
N ALA A 294 -11.90 9.54 -69.82
CA ALA A 294 -13.06 10.28 -69.33
C ALA A 294 -13.32 11.59 -70.10
N VAL A 295 -12.28 12.28 -70.56
CA VAL A 295 -12.43 13.47 -71.42
C VAL A 295 -13.09 13.09 -72.75
N PHE A 296 -12.68 11.98 -73.38
CA PHE A 296 -13.27 11.53 -74.64
C PHE A 296 -14.72 11.06 -74.47
N THR A 297 -14.99 10.19 -73.49
CA THR A 297 -16.35 9.69 -73.23
C THR A 297 -17.27 10.83 -72.78
N GLY A 298 -16.79 11.72 -71.92
CA GLY A 298 -17.52 12.91 -71.45
C GLY A 298 -17.89 13.87 -72.57
N ARG A 299 -16.95 14.17 -73.48
CA ARG A 299 -17.23 15.03 -74.65
C ARG A 299 -18.35 14.45 -75.51
N THR A 300 -18.33 13.15 -75.80
CA THR A 300 -19.37 12.51 -76.63
C THR A 300 -20.74 12.52 -75.95
N ALA A 301 -20.79 12.23 -74.65
CA ALA A 301 -22.03 12.24 -73.87
C ALA A 301 -22.66 13.64 -73.76
N LEU A 302 -21.82 14.67 -73.52
CA LEU A 302 -22.30 16.06 -73.38
C LEU A 302 -22.76 16.68 -74.70
N ILE A 303 -22.12 16.35 -75.83
CA ILE A 303 -22.55 16.81 -77.15
C ILE A 303 -23.92 16.22 -77.50
N GLU A 304 -24.12 14.93 -77.23
CA GLU A 304 -25.41 14.25 -77.42
C GLU A 304 -26.51 14.84 -76.52
N LEU A 305 -26.18 15.17 -75.29
CA LEU A 305 -27.13 15.79 -74.36
C LEU A 305 -27.48 17.23 -74.80
N ARG A 306 -26.51 17.97 -75.35
CA ARG A 306 -26.75 19.29 -75.96
C ARG A 306 -27.66 19.18 -77.18
N SER A 307 -27.39 18.27 -78.11
CA SER A 307 -28.18 18.12 -79.33
C SER A 307 -29.65 17.77 -79.04
N ARG A 308 -29.90 16.94 -78.01
CA ARG A 308 -31.25 16.61 -77.55
C ARG A 308 -32.00 17.81 -76.98
N ARG A 309 -31.32 18.65 -76.19
CA ARG A 309 -31.93 19.88 -75.65
C ARG A 309 -32.28 20.86 -76.76
N THR A 310 -31.45 20.99 -77.79
CA THR A 310 -31.71 21.89 -78.91
C THR A 310 -32.75 21.35 -79.89
N ALA A 311 -32.91 20.03 -80.01
CA ALA A 311 -33.93 19.40 -80.86
C ALA A 311 -35.30 19.26 -80.18
N SER A 312 -35.37 19.50 -78.86
CA SER A 312 -36.59 19.44 -78.05
C SER A 312 -37.23 20.84 -77.81
N ASN A 313 -36.56 21.90 -78.26
CA ASN A 313 -37.12 23.26 -78.41
C ASN A 313 -37.55 23.45 -79.86
#